data_AF-A0A0N4YDX9-F1
#
_entry.id   AF-A0A0N4YDX9-F1
#
_cell.length_a   1.000
_cell.length_b   1.000
_cell.length_c   1.000
_cell.angle_alpha   90.00
_cell.angle_beta   90.00
_cell.angle_gamma   90.00
#
_symmetry.space_group_name_H-M   'P 1'
#
loop_
_entity.id
_entity.type
_entity.pdbx_description
1 polymer ?
#
loop_
_entity_poly.entity_id
_entity_poly.type
_entity_poly.pdbx_seq_one_letter_code
_entity_poly.pdbx_strand_id
1 'polypeptide(L)'
;MRAADVDRAGPKDYTLNIGNKVSGNKRTSTAPLFTYVNEELFKRPVYATMINVFNHSLFTPDVCKAEPPMNGFRKAAIEQMLNTWADTEVFKLFFQYLKDQGNPHATNLNALKTYLFNLWFGTYSRCHGPLGSSGWEHVFIGEWKKGTIDGQHDWTRYYLLQKTDHITYNGYYSFVDNLTGTIQYKWDDEFKKKGGFLIGTSPVFDFALLSVCAMTHSGSAGCRFTIDGHPLGVTSFIQPCDAGKCLATAYPIN
;
A
#
# COMPACT_ATOMS: atom_id res chain seq x y z
N MET A 1 15.44 8.08 3.40
CA MET A 1 14.61 6.91 3.08
C MET A 1 14.86 6.39 1.65
N ARG A 2 14.54 7.13 0.57
CA ARG A 2 14.67 6.60 -0.81
C ARG A 2 16.08 6.07 -1.17
N ALA A 3 17.13 6.79 -0.79
CA ALA A 3 18.51 6.36 -1.02
C ALA A 3 18.92 5.12 -0.19
N ALA A 4 18.25 4.88 0.94
CA ALA A 4 18.50 3.74 1.83
C ALA A 4 17.61 2.53 1.50
N ASP A 5 16.73 2.65 0.51
CA ASP A 5 15.81 1.59 0.09
C ASP A 5 16.54 0.57 -0.80
N VAL A 6 17.42 -0.21 -0.18
CA VAL A 6 18.23 -1.24 -0.85
C VAL A 6 17.39 -2.40 -1.37
N ASP A 7 16.18 -2.58 -0.82
CA ASP A 7 15.25 -3.62 -1.23
C ASP A 7 14.41 -3.23 -2.45
N ARG A 8 14.45 -1.97 -2.92
CA ARG A 8 13.70 -1.53 -4.10
C ARG A 8 14.01 -2.34 -5.36
N ALA A 9 13.06 -2.37 -6.28
CA ALA A 9 13.27 -2.88 -7.62
C ALA A 9 14.15 -1.91 -8.43
N GLY A 10 15.22 -2.41 -9.03
CA GLY A 10 16.06 -1.66 -9.95
C GLY A 10 15.41 -1.50 -11.33
N PRO A 11 15.99 -0.68 -12.23
CA PRO A 11 15.45 -0.43 -13.57
C PRO A 11 15.30 -1.67 -14.46
N LYS A 12 16.01 -2.76 -14.14
CA LYS A 12 15.94 -4.04 -14.87
C LYS A 12 15.08 -5.09 -14.16
N ASP A 13 14.55 -4.79 -12.98
CA ASP A 13 13.78 -5.74 -12.19
C ASP A 13 12.29 -5.72 -12.55
N TYR A 14 11.85 -4.85 -13.46
CA TYR A 14 10.50 -4.89 -14.02
C TYR A 14 10.45 -4.22 -15.39
N THR A 15 9.40 -4.51 -16.16
CA THR A 15 9.07 -3.81 -17.39
C THR A 15 7.58 -3.53 -17.40
N LEU A 16 7.25 -2.28 -17.72
CA LEU A 16 5.88 -1.83 -17.84
C LEU A 16 5.48 -1.75 -19.31
N ASN A 17 4.25 -2.15 -19.59
CA ASN A 17 3.51 -1.75 -20.77
C ASN A 17 2.43 -0.75 -20.34
N ILE A 18 2.75 0.54 -20.44
CA ILE A 18 1.84 1.63 -20.07
C ILE A 18 0.57 1.61 -20.94
N GLY A 19 0.62 1.04 -22.14
CA GLY A 19 -0.53 0.91 -23.02
C GLY A 19 -1.12 2.25 -23.46
N ASN A 20 -2.44 2.31 -23.53
CA ASN A 20 -3.20 3.44 -24.07
C ASN A 20 -3.86 4.29 -22.97
N LYS A 21 -4.07 5.58 -23.27
CA LYS A 21 -4.87 6.46 -22.42
C LYS A 21 -6.31 5.96 -22.34
N VAL A 22 -6.87 5.97 -21.14
CA VAL A 22 -8.26 5.61 -20.89
C VAL A 22 -9.21 6.59 -21.59
N SER A 23 -10.24 6.03 -22.22
CA SER A 23 -11.39 6.78 -22.74
C SER A 23 -12.68 6.26 -22.08
N GLY A 24 -13.22 7.03 -21.15
CA GLY A 24 -14.40 6.65 -20.35
C GLY A 24 -14.11 5.46 -19.40
N ASN A 25 -14.98 4.45 -19.46
CA ASN A 25 -14.87 3.21 -18.67
C ASN A 25 -14.56 1.98 -19.55
N LYS A 26 -14.13 2.19 -20.81
CA LYS A 26 -13.84 1.09 -21.73
C LYS A 26 -12.38 0.67 -21.59
N ARG A 27 -12.14 -0.63 -21.69
CA ARG A 27 -10.79 -1.18 -21.83
C ARG A 27 -10.17 -0.66 -23.12
N THR A 28 -9.04 0.04 -23.00
CA THR A 28 -8.27 0.60 -24.12
C THR A 28 -6.93 -0.10 -24.34
N SER A 29 -6.43 -0.80 -23.32
CA SER A 29 -5.20 -1.59 -23.37
C SER A 29 -5.51 -3.08 -23.29
N THR A 30 -4.95 -3.87 -24.20
CA THR A 30 -5.17 -5.33 -24.27
C THR A 30 -4.10 -6.13 -23.54
N ALA A 31 -2.89 -5.58 -23.40
CA ALA A 31 -1.81 -6.17 -22.65
C ALA A 31 -1.86 -5.79 -21.15
N PRO A 32 -1.28 -6.62 -20.26
CA PRO A 32 -1.13 -6.28 -18.84
C PRO A 32 -0.18 -5.09 -18.63
N LEU A 33 -0.29 -4.42 -17.48
CA LEU A 33 0.60 -3.30 -17.12
C LEU A 33 2.02 -3.80 -16.86
N PHE A 34 2.19 -4.85 -16.05
CA PHE A 34 3.50 -5.47 -15.84
C PHE A 34 3.69 -6.59 -16.85
N THR A 35 4.67 -6.46 -17.74
CA THR A 35 5.04 -7.53 -18.70
C THR A 35 6.18 -8.40 -18.19
N TYR A 36 6.96 -7.88 -17.24
CA TYR A 36 8.03 -8.60 -16.56
C TYR A 36 8.23 -8.03 -15.16
N VAL A 37 8.50 -8.91 -14.19
CA VAL A 37 9.02 -8.59 -12.85
C VAL A 37 10.05 -9.66 -12.47
N ASN A 38 11.19 -9.25 -11.93
CA ASN A 38 12.19 -10.12 -11.37
C ASN A 38 11.74 -10.62 -9.99
N GLU A 39 11.17 -11.82 -9.95
CA GLU A 39 10.63 -12.39 -8.71
C GLU A 39 11.70 -12.81 -7.68
N GLU A 40 12.99 -12.75 -8.03
CA GLU A 40 14.07 -12.89 -7.04
C GLU A 40 13.98 -11.80 -5.95
N LEU A 41 13.39 -10.65 -6.25
CA LEU A 41 13.05 -9.61 -5.27
C LEU A 41 12.19 -10.16 -4.13
N PHE A 42 11.25 -11.06 -4.44
CA PHE A 42 10.28 -11.58 -3.49
C PHE A 42 10.87 -12.55 -2.46
N LYS A 43 12.10 -13.02 -2.70
CA LYS A 43 12.87 -13.81 -1.72
C LYS A 43 13.50 -12.92 -0.64
N ARG A 44 13.62 -11.60 -0.86
CA ARG A 44 14.13 -10.68 0.16
C ARG A 44 13.16 -10.66 1.35
N PRO A 45 13.65 -10.65 2.61
CA PRO A 45 12.79 -10.80 3.78
C PRO A 45 11.61 -9.81 3.86
N VAL A 46 11.82 -8.56 3.41
CA VAL A 46 10.78 -7.52 3.46
C VAL A 46 9.59 -7.82 2.55
N TYR A 47 9.82 -8.41 1.38
CA TYR A 47 8.76 -8.86 0.47
C TYR A 47 8.21 -10.21 0.91
N ALA A 48 9.08 -11.16 1.27
CA ALA A 48 8.68 -12.51 1.64
C ALA A 48 7.68 -12.53 2.81
N THR A 49 7.91 -11.69 3.84
CA THR A 49 7.00 -11.59 4.98
C THR A 49 5.65 -10.95 4.63
N MET A 50 5.64 -9.94 3.74
CA MET A 50 4.39 -9.35 3.23
C MET A 50 3.62 -10.32 2.33
N ILE A 51 4.31 -11.00 1.42
CA ILE A 51 3.70 -11.98 0.51
C ILE A 51 3.18 -13.18 1.30
N ASN A 52 3.84 -13.57 2.39
CA ASN A 52 3.32 -14.58 3.31
C ASN A 52 1.95 -14.17 3.90
N VAL A 53 1.76 -12.89 4.24
CA VAL A 53 0.47 -12.36 4.68
C VAL A 53 -0.58 -12.43 3.55
N PHE A 54 -0.20 -12.14 2.31
CA PHE A 54 -1.10 -12.25 1.15
C PHE A 54 -1.53 -13.69 0.87
N ASN A 55 -0.60 -14.64 0.88
CA ASN A 55 -0.83 -16.04 0.50
C ASN A 55 -1.69 -16.80 1.51
N HIS A 56 -1.70 -16.39 2.78
CA HIS A 56 -2.53 -17.02 3.82
C HIS A 56 -3.95 -16.43 3.90
N SER A 57 -4.32 -15.52 2.98
CA SER A 57 -5.66 -14.91 2.92
C SER A 57 -6.14 -14.40 4.28
N LEU A 58 -5.25 -13.70 4.99
CA LEU A 58 -5.50 -13.23 6.36
C LEU A 58 -6.50 -12.07 6.48
N PHE A 59 -7.02 -11.60 5.35
CA PHE A 59 -7.88 -10.42 5.21
C PHE A 59 -8.95 -10.66 4.14
N THR A 60 -10.11 -10.02 4.29
CA THR A 60 -11.22 -10.13 3.35
C THR A 60 -11.41 -8.81 2.58
N PRO A 61 -11.18 -8.78 1.25
CA PRO A 61 -11.31 -7.52 0.50
C PRO A 61 -12.71 -6.89 0.49
N ASP A 62 -13.77 -7.68 0.73
CA ASP A 62 -15.14 -7.18 0.82
C ASP A 62 -15.39 -6.52 2.18
N VAL A 63 -15.42 -5.19 2.20
CA VAL A 63 -15.55 -4.39 3.43
C VAL A 63 -16.90 -4.54 4.14
N CYS A 64 -17.84 -5.23 3.53
CA CYS A 64 -19.13 -5.59 4.13
C CYS A 64 -19.11 -6.96 4.81
N LYS A 65 -17.95 -7.60 4.95
CA LYS A 65 -17.73 -8.80 5.76
C LYS A 65 -16.86 -8.45 6.97
N ALA A 66 -17.15 -9.05 8.12
CA ALA A 66 -16.37 -8.79 9.33
C ALA A 66 -15.02 -9.48 9.27
N GLU A 67 -13.98 -8.79 9.71
CA GLU A 67 -12.64 -9.33 9.81
C GLU A 67 -12.53 -10.37 10.93
N PRO A 68 -11.74 -11.45 10.76
CA PRO A 68 -11.49 -12.40 11.83
C PRO A 68 -10.74 -11.72 13.00
N PRO A 69 -10.81 -12.25 14.23
CA PRO A 69 -10.06 -11.68 15.35
C PRO A 69 -8.54 -11.55 15.06
N MET A 70 -7.94 -10.44 15.50
CA MET A 70 -6.49 -10.19 15.35
C MET A 70 -5.68 -10.99 16.39
N ASN A 71 -5.64 -12.32 16.24
CA ASN A 71 -4.94 -13.24 17.15
C ASN A 71 -4.29 -14.41 16.39
N GLY A 72 -3.65 -15.33 17.14
CA GLY A 72 -3.05 -16.55 16.59
C GLY A 72 -2.04 -16.28 15.48
N PHE A 73 -2.10 -17.10 14.43
CA PHE A 73 -1.20 -17.00 13.27
C PHE A 73 -1.33 -15.65 12.54
N ARG A 74 -2.55 -15.09 12.44
CA ARG A 74 -2.79 -13.80 11.78
C ARG A 74 -1.93 -12.72 12.41
N LYS A 75 -2.03 -12.58 13.74
CA LYS A 75 -1.24 -11.59 14.49
C LYS A 75 0.26 -11.88 14.41
N ALA A 76 0.67 -13.14 14.58
CA ALA A 76 2.08 -13.53 14.53
C ALA A 76 2.74 -13.21 13.18
N ALA A 77 2.05 -13.45 12.06
CA ALA A 77 2.55 -13.14 10.71
C ALA A 77 2.74 -11.63 10.49
N ILE A 78 1.79 -10.81 10.96
CA ILE A 78 1.88 -9.35 10.87
C ILE A 78 3.00 -8.80 11.77
N GLU A 79 3.12 -9.32 13.00
CA GLU A 79 4.22 -8.93 13.90
C GLU A 79 5.58 -9.32 13.33
N GLN A 80 5.71 -10.50 12.74
CA GLN A 80 6.94 -10.92 12.05
C GLN A 80 7.29 -9.99 10.89
N MET A 81 6.30 -9.59 10.08
CA MET A 81 6.48 -8.62 8.99
C MET A 81 6.96 -7.28 9.52
N LEU A 82 6.28 -6.70 10.51
CA LEU A 82 6.68 -5.41 11.11
C LEU A 82 8.05 -5.47 11.80
N ASN A 83 8.39 -6.60 12.44
CA ASN A 83 9.71 -6.82 13.02
C ASN A 83 10.80 -6.82 11.94
N THR A 84 10.58 -7.57 10.86
CA THR A 84 11.50 -7.64 9.71
C THR A 84 11.70 -6.28 9.08
N TRP A 85 10.63 -5.49 8.97
CA TRP A 85 10.69 -4.13 8.42
C TRP A 85 11.43 -3.17 9.35
N ALA A 86 11.22 -3.28 10.66
CA ALA A 86 11.86 -2.42 11.66
C ALA A 86 13.39 -2.55 11.71
N ASP A 87 13.95 -3.67 11.23
CA ASP A 87 15.40 -3.89 11.18
C ASP A 87 16.08 -3.16 10.01
N THR A 88 15.31 -2.72 9.01
CA THR A 88 15.83 -2.02 7.82
C THR A 88 16.28 -0.59 8.12
N GLU A 89 17.21 -0.08 7.30
CA GLU A 89 17.64 1.31 7.39
C GLU A 89 16.52 2.30 7.05
N VAL A 90 15.62 1.94 6.12
CA VAL A 90 14.46 2.76 5.77
C VAL A 90 13.58 3.00 7.00
N PHE A 91 13.27 1.95 7.77
CA PHE A 91 12.43 2.07 8.97
C PHE A 91 13.13 2.82 10.10
N LYS A 92 14.45 2.64 10.25
CA LYS A 92 15.25 3.42 11.23
C LYS A 92 15.24 4.91 10.92
N LEU A 93 15.40 5.29 9.64
CA LEU A 93 15.30 6.69 9.20
C LEU A 93 13.88 7.25 9.37
N PHE A 94 12.85 6.43 9.14
CA PHE A 94 11.46 6.78 9.41
C PHE A 94 11.23 7.09 10.91
N PHE A 95 11.67 6.18 11.79
CA PHE A 95 11.61 6.38 13.23
C PHE A 95 12.35 7.66 13.65
N GLN A 96 13.58 7.85 13.16
CA GLN A 96 14.39 9.01 13.48
C GLN A 96 13.72 10.31 13.03
N TYR A 97 13.16 10.35 11.81
CA TYR A 97 12.43 11.51 11.31
C TYR A 97 11.24 11.87 12.22
N LEU A 98 10.39 10.89 12.58
CA LEU A 98 9.27 11.15 13.48
C LEU A 98 9.72 11.64 14.85
N LYS A 99 10.82 11.10 15.37
CA LYS A 99 11.41 11.53 16.64
C LYS A 99 11.89 12.98 16.56
N ASP A 100 12.57 13.36 15.48
CA ASP A 100 13.05 14.73 15.25
C ASP A 100 11.90 15.72 15.07
N GLN A 101 10.77 15.27 14.53
CA GLN A 101 9.52 16.05 14.47
C GLN A 101 8.77 16.12 15.81
N GLY A 102 9.29 15.53 16.89
CA GLY A 102 8.65 15.53 18.20
C GLY A 102 7.37 14.70 18.26
N ASN A 103 7.21 13.70 17.39
CA ASN A 103 6.02 12.86 17.39
C ASN A 103 5.92 12.06 18.71
N PRO A 104 4.79 12.10 19.44
CA PRO A 104 4.66 11.50 20.76
C PRO A 104 4.75 9.97 20.76
N HIS A 105 4.59 9.33 19.60
CA HIS A 105 4.68 7.88 19.45
C HIS A 105 6.09 7.39 19.09
N ALA A 106 7.01 8.29 18.74
CA ALA A 106 8.39 7.98 18.35
C ALA A 106 9.39 8.06 19.53
N THR A 107 8.97 7.67 20.74
CA THR A 107 9.83 7.69 21.95
C THR A 107 10.87 6.56 21.92
N ASN A 108 10.48 5.38 21.44
CA ASN A 108 11.35 4.25 21.14
C ASN A 108 10.69 3.37 20.06
N LEU A 109 11.45 2.45 19.47
CA LEU A 109 10.96 1.61 18.37
C LEU A 109 9.76 0.74 18.77
N ASN A 110 9.70 0.23 20.01
CA ASN A 110 8.56 -0.57 20.46
C ASN A 110 7.29 0.27 20.57
N ALA A 111 7.37 1.47 21.15
CA ALA A 111 6.25 2.40 21.24
C ALA A 111 5.73 2.79 19.85
N LEU A 112 6.63 3.09 18.91
CA LEU A 112 6.25 3.41 17.54
C LEU A 112 5.59 2.21 16.87
N LYS A 113 6.14 1.00 17.01
CA LYS A 113 5.55 -0.22 16.42
C LYS A 113 4.19 -0.54 16.99
N THR A 114 3.97 -0.37 18.31
CA THR A 114 2.64 -0.54 18.91
C THR A 114 1.64 0.46 18.34
N TYR A 115 2.04 1.73 18.20
CA TYR A 115 1.19 2.74 17.59
C TYR A 115 0.88 2.41 16.12
N LEU A 116 1.89 2.03 15.34
CA LEU A 116 1.73 1.66 13.94
C LEU A 116 0.86 0.42 13.76
N PHE A 117 0.97 -0.55 14.67
CA PHE A 117 0.09 -1.72 14.66
C PHE A 117 -1.37 -1.29 14.77
N ASN A 118 -1.70 -0.42 15.72
CA ASN A 118 -3.06 0.10 15.87
C ASN A 118 -3.48 0.98 14.69
N LEU A 119 -2.59 1.87 14.23
CA LEU A 119 -2.88 2.78 13.12
C LEU A 119 -3.24 2.00 11.85
N TRP A 120 -2.48 0.95 11.52
CA TRP A 120 -2.64 0.22 10.26
C TRP A 120 -3.62 -0.94 10.34
N PHE A 121 -3.71 -1.63 11.49
CA PHE A 121 -4.45 -2.89 11.61
C PHE A 121 -5.68 -2.83 12.52
N GLY A 122 -5.92 -1.70 13.20
CA GLY A 122 -7.19 -1.48 13.88
C GLY A 122 -8.34 -1.40 12.86
N THR A 123 -9.48 -1.98 13.23
CA THR A 123 -10.59 -2.21 12.33
C THR A 123 -11.71 -1.19 12.52
N TYR A 124 -12.39 -0.88 11.41
CA TYR A 124 -13.52 0.04 11.38
C TYR A 124 -14.52 -0.41 10.30
N SER A 125 -15.74 0.14 10.35
CA SER A 125 -16.79 -0.21 9.38
C SER A 125 -16.84 0.76 8.21
N ARG A 126 -16.87 0.23 6.98
CA ARG A 126 -17.22 0.99 5.76
C ARG A 126 -18.63 0.68 5.24
N CYS A 127 -19.32 -0.27 5.84
CA CYS A 127 -20.65 -0.75 5.41
C CYS A 127 -21.76 -0.59 6.45
N HIS A 128 -21.55 0.21 7.50
CA HIS A 128 -22.50 0.41 8.60
C HIS A 128 -22.91 -0.90 9.29
N GLY A 129 -21.92 -1.56 9.91
CA GLY A 129 -22.14 -2.78 10.69
C GLY A 129 -20.82 -3.52 10.92
N PRO A 130 -20.41 -4.41 10.00
CA PRO A 130 -19.20 -5.19 10.14
C PRO A 130 -17.96 -4.31 10.21
N LEU A 131 -17.03 -4.65 11.10
CA LEU A 131 -15.66 -4.14 11.11
C LEU A 131 -14.88 -4.92 10.06
N GLY A 132 -14.94 -4.44 8.82
CA GLY A 132 -14.47 -5.14 7.63
C GLY A 132 -13.32 -4.43 6.90
N SER A 133 -12.68 -3.46 7.53
CA SER A 133 -11.64 -2.65 6.89
C SER A 133 -10.63 -2.18 7.92
N SER A 134 -9.39 -2.01 7.46
CA SER A 134 -8.26 -1.43 8.16
C SER A 134 -7.41 -0.62 7.18
N GLY A 135 -6.47 0.17 7.69
CA GLY A 135 -5.54 0.92 6.83
C GLY A 135 -4.68 -0.01 5.97
N TRP A 136 -4.28 -1.16 6.54
CA TRP A 136 -3.51 -2.19 5.85
C TRP A 136 -4.30 -2.81 4.69
N GLU A 137 -5.57 -3.14 4.92
CA GLU A 137 -6.44 -3.68 3.88
C GLU A 137 -6.64 -2.67 2.75
N HIS A 138 -6.94 -1.43 3.11
CA HIS A 138 -7.14 -0.37 2.14
C HIS A 138 -5.89 -0.17 1.26
N VAL A 139 -4.69 -0.15 1.83
CA VAL A 139 -3.47 0.17 1.07
C VAL A 139 -2.83 -1.07 0.44
N PHE A 140 -2.46 -2.08 1.23
CA PHE A 140 -1.59 -3.17 0.78
C PHE A 140 -2.34 -4.40 0.28
N ILE A 141 -3.51 -4.74 0.84
CA ILE A 141 -4.31 -5.89 0.35
C ILE A 141 -5.17 -5.48 -0.85
N GLY A 142 -5.75 -4.28 -0.77
CA GLY A 142 -6.89 -3.84 -1.56
C GLY A 142 -8.22 -4.24 -0.92
N GLU A 143 -9.22 -3.40 -1.12
CA GLU A 143 -10.58 -3.61 -0.62
C GLU A 143 -11.60 -3.02 -1.60
N TRP A 144 -12.82 -3.53 -1.55
CA TRP A 144 -13.92 -3.09 -2.41
C TRP A 144 -15.26 -2.99 -1.67
N LYS A 145 -16.15 -2.21 -2.26
CA LYS A 145 -17.53 -2.03 -1.82
C LYS A 145 -18.42 -1.89 -3.05
N LYS A 146 -19.44 -2.75 -3.17
CA LYS A 146 -20.51 -2.65 -4.18
C LYS A 146 -19.98 -2.48 -5.62
N GLY A 147 -19.09 -3.35 -6.09
CA GLY A 147 -18.57 -3.29 -7.46
C GLY A 147 -17.41 -2.31 -7.67
N THR A 148 -16.93 -1.64 -6.61
CA THR A 148 -15.91 -0.59 -6.68
C THR A 148 -14.74 -0.88 -5.76
N ILE A 149 -13.53 -0.89 -6.34
CA ILE A 149 -12.27 -1.02 -5.59
C ILE A 149 -11.90 0.34 -5.01
N ASP A 150 -11.98 0.47 -3.69
CA ASP A 150 -11.70 1.72 -2.96
C ASP A 150 -10.18 1.86 -2.70
N GLY A 151 -9.54 0.77 -2.28
CA GLY A 151 -8.12 0.69 -1.94
C GLY A 151 -7.20 0.12 -3.04
N GLN A 152 -6.17 -0.61 -2.65
CA GLN A 152 -5.16 -1.29 -3.49
C GLN A 152 -4.13 -0.32 -4.10
N HIS A 153 -3.16 0.03 -3.27
CA HIS A 153 -2.11 1.02 -3.54
C HIS A 153 -0.69 0.43 -3.38
N ASP A 154 -0.56 -0.90 -3.45
CA ASP A 154 0.73 -1.61 -3.49
C ASP A 154 0.93 -2.27 -4.87
N TRP A 155 2.05 -1.94 -5.50
CA TRP A 155 2.39 -2.47 -6.82
C TRP A 155 2.69 -3.97 -6.78
N THR A 156 3.21 -4.49 -5.65
CA THR A 156 3.53 -5.91 -5.50
C THR A 156 2.24 -6.72 -5.50
N ARG A 157 1.25 -6.31 -4.69
CA ARG A 157 -0.08 -6.91 -4.66
C ARG A 157 -0.78 -6.85 -6.01
N TYR A 158 -0.72 -5.70 -6.68
CA TYR A 158 -1.27 -5.55 -8.03
C TYR A 158 -0.64 -6.55 -9.00
N TYR A 159 0.70 -6.64 -9.03
CA TYR A 159 1.42 -7.56 -9.89
C TYR A 159 1.06 -9.02 -9.62
N LEU A 160 1.04 -9.44 -8.35
CA LEU A 160 0.73 -10.82 -7.99
C LEU A 160 -0.70 -11.22 -8.40
N LEU A 161 -1.67 -10.32 -8.24
CA LEU A 161 -3.04 -10.55 -8.73
C LEU A 161 -3.12 -10.55 -10.26
N GLN A 162 -2.36 -9.67 -10.92
CA GLN A 162 -2.27 -9.65 -12.39
C GLN A 162 -1.66 -10.93 -12.96
N LYS A 163 -0.64 -11.47 -12.30
CA LYS A 163 0.04 -12.71 -12.71
C LYS A 163 -0.89 -13.93 -12.67
N THR A 164 -1.86 -13.92 -11.77
CA THR A 164 -2.86 -14.99 -11.60
C THR A 164 -4.20 -14.62 -12.22
N ASP A 165 -4.21 -13.77 -13.24
CA ASP A 165 -5.39 -13.38 -14.04
C ASP A 165 -6.56 -12.73 -13.28
N HIS A 166 -6.31 -12.24 -12.06
CA HIS A 166 -7.31 -11.48 -11.29
C HIS A 166 -7.40 -10.02 -11.70
N ILE A 167 -6.36 -9.46 -12.35
CA ILE A 167 -6.37 -8.06 -12.79
C ILE A 167 -6.55 -7.96 -14.30
N THR A 168 -7.56 -7.21 -14.72
CA THR A 168 -7.70 -6.74 -16.10
C THR A 168 -7.32 -5.27 -16.20
N TYR A 169 -6.13 -4.98 -16.73
CA TYR A 169 -5.67 -3.61 -16.99
C TYR A 169 -6.44 -2.96 -18.14
N ASN A 170 -6.96 -1.75 -17.91
CA ASN A 170 -7.78 -1.03 -18.90
C ASN A 170 -7.04 0.13 -19.58
N GLY A 171 -6.01 0.69 -18.95
CA GLY A 171 -5.22 1.81 -19.47
C GLY A 171 -4.84 2.81 -18.39
N TYR A 172 -4.23 3.93 -18.81
CA TYR A 172 -3.74 4.97 -17.90
C TYR A 172 -4.41 6.34 -18.09
N TYR A 173 -4.32 7.17 -17.06
CA TYR A 173 -4.64 8.60 -17.12
C TYR A 173 -3.36 9.44 -17.14
N SER A 174 -2.42 9.13 -16.25
CA SER A 174 -1.14 9.83 -16.11
C SER A 174 -0.07 8.89 -15.57
N PHE A 175 1.20 9.19 -15.89
CA PHE A 175 2.39 8.54 -15.35
C PHE A 175 3.44 9.61 -15.05
N VAL A 176 4.23 9.38 -14.00
CA VAL A 176 5.44 10.14 -13.69
C VAL A 176 6.61 9.18 -13.77
N ASP A 177 7.28 9.20 -14.93
CA ASP A 177 8.30 8.22 -15.29
C ASP A 177 7.82 6.78 -14.96
N ASN A 178 8.71 5.93 -14.47
CA ASN A 178 8.39 4.62 -13.91
C ASN A 178 8.17 4.65 -12.38
N LEU A 179 7.86 5.82 -11.79
CA LEU A 179 7.73 5.96 -10.33
C LEU A 179 6.30 5.80 -9.84
N THR A 180 5.31 6.31 -10.58
CA THR A 180 3.89 6.23 -10.20
C THR A 180 2.99 6.50 -11.39
N GLY A 181 1.77 5.99 -11.36
CA GLY A 181 0.77 6.24 -12.40
C GLY A 181 -0.65 6.20 -11.85
N THR A 182 -1.54 6.97 -12.47
CA THR A 182 -2.98 6.85 -12.28
C THR A 182 -3.54 5.96 -13.38
N ILE A 183 -4.09 4.81 -13.00
CA ILE A 183 -4.55 3.74 -13.88
C ILE A 183 -6.02 3.36 -13.66
N GLN A 184 -6.60 2.69 -14.66
CA GLN A 184 -7.91 2.07 -14.60
C GLN A 184 -7.77 0.56 -14.81
N TYR A 185 -8.49 -0.23 -14.04
CA TYR A 185 -8.48 -1.69 -14.15
C TYR A 185 -9.69 -2.32 -13.46
N LYS A 186 -9.85 -3.63 -13.66
CA LYS A 186 -10.71 -4.48 -12.83
C LYS A 186 -9.85 -5.42 -11.98
N TRP A 187 -10.34 -5.73 -10.79
CA TRP A 187 -9.90 -6.86 -9.99
C TRP A 187 -11.10 -7.79 -9.86
N ASP A 188 -11.03 -8.95 -10.52
CA ASP A 188 -12.18 -9.83 -10.74
C ASP A 188 -13.35 -9.03 -11.33
N ASP A 189 -14.50 -9.02 -10.66
CA ASP A 189 -15.70 -8.29 -11.08
C ASP A 189 -15.72 -6.82 -10.62
N GLU A 190 -14.78 -6.43 -9.76
CA GLU A 190 -14.74 -5.13 -9.11
C GLU A 190 -13.97 -4.11 -9.96
N PHE A 191 -14.45 -2.87 -10.04
CA PHE A 191 -13.90 -1.86 -10.92
C PHE A 191 -13.14 -0.76 -10.15
N LYS A 192 -11.92 -0.45 -10.57
CA LYS A 192 -11.20 0.76 -10.14
C LYS A 192 -11.17 1.76 -11.27
N LYS A 193 -11.97 2.82 -11.15
CA LYS A 193 -12.00 3.89 -12.16
C LYS A 193 -10.69 4.66 -12.22
N LYS A 194 -10.17 5.07 -11.06
CA LYS A 194 -8.88 5.74 -10.90
C LYS A 194 -8.19 5.19 -9.65
N GLY A 195 -6.96 4.74 -9.81
CA GLY A 195 -6.10 4.27 -8.72
C GLY A 195 -4.65 4.40 -9.11
N GLY A 196 -3.75 4.25 -8.16
CA GLY A 196 -2.33 4.36 -8.41
C GLY A 196 -1.53 3.91 -7.22
N PHE A 197 -0.24 3.69 -7.44
CA PHE A 197 0.71 3.22 -6.44
C PHE A 197 2.10 3.73 -6.82
N LEU A 198 3.03 3.66 -5.88
CA LEU A 198 4.45 3.79 -6.21
C LEU A 198 4.90 2.49 -6.88
N ILE A 199 5.77 2.60 -7.87
CA ILE A 199 6.24 1.48 -8.66
C ILE A 199 7.72 1.24 -8.36
N GLY A 200 8.05 -0.02 -8.07
CA GLY A 200 9.41 -0.46 -7.83
C GLY A 200 10.00 -0.03 -6.48
N THR A 201 9.21 0.55 -5.58
CA THR A 201 9.57 0.77 -4.17
C THR A 201 9.53 -0.53 -3.37
N SER A 202 10.26 -0.60 -2.25
CA SER A 202 10.06 -1.70 -1.30
C SER A 202 8.79 -1.48 -0.46
N PRO A 203 8.17 -2.55 0.07
CA PRO A 203 7.01 -2.40 0.91
C PRO A 203 7.30 -1.60 2.19
N VAL A 204 8.55 -1.65 2.68
CA VAL A 204 8.97 -0.86 3.84
C VAL A 204 9.03 0.63 3.52
N PHE A 205 9.49 0.98 2.32
CA PHE A 205 9.51 2.37 1.86
C PHE A 205 8.10 2.94 1.76
N ASP A 206 7.17 2.21 1.12
CA ASP A 206 5.78 2.64 0.98
C ASP A 206 5.13 2.79 2.36
N PHE A 207 5.28 1.78 3.23
CA PHE A 207 4.73 1.82 4.58
C PHE A 207 5.27 3.01 5.39
N ALA A 208 6.58 3.24 5.35
CA ALA A 208 7.23 4.34 6.05
C ALA A 208 6.75 5.71 5.53
N LEU A 209 6.77 5.93 4.22
CA LEU A 209 6.35 7.18 3.60
C LEU A 209 4.89 7.50 3.90
N LEU A 210 3.99 6.53 3.71
CA LEU A 210 2.56 6.73 3.94
C LEU A 210 2.27 6.94 5.44
N SER A 211 3.00 6.27 6.34
CA SER A 211 2.88 6.49 7.78
C SER A 211 3.32 7.90 8.18
N VAL A 212 4.49 8.36 7.70
CA VAL A 212 4.94 9.74 7.93
C VAL A 212 3.88 10.73 7.49
N CYS A 213 3.43 10.62 6.24
CA CYS A 213 2.46 11.55 5.68
C CYS A 213 1.14 11.56 6.46
N ALA A 214 0.62 10.40 6.87
CA ALA A 214 -0.58 10.32 7.68
C ALA A 214 -0.40 10.94 9.09
N MET A 215 0.79 10.77 9.69
CA MET A 215 1.07 11.22 11.06
C MET A 215 1.47 12.69 11.16
N THR A 216 2.00 13.30 10.08
CA THR A 216 2.50 14.69 10.12
C THR A 216 1.76 15.64 9.18
N HIS A 217 1.18 15.14 8.08
CA HIS A 217 0.58 15.95 7.02
C HIS A 217 -0.70 15.32 6.42
N SER A 218 -1.58 14.80 7.29
CA SER A 218 -2.87 14.23 6.84
C SER A 218 -3.70 15.27 6.07
N GLY A 219 -4.34 14.83 4.99
CA GLY A 219 -5.20 15.65 4.14
C GLY A 219 -5.10 15.24 2.69
N SER A 220 -5.93 15.88 1.85
CA SER A 220 -5.84 15.76 0.39
C SER A 220 -4.58 16.46 -0.10
N ALA A 221 -3.68 15.70 -0.75
CA ALA A 221 -2.37 16.20 -1.18
C ALA A 221 -1.54 16.86 -0.05
N GLY A 222 -1.79 16.47 1.20
CA GLY A 222 -1.28 17.18 2.39
C GLY A 222 0.23 17.04 2.56
N CYS A 223 0.77 15.89 2.18
CA CYS A 223 2.20 15.59 2.26
C CYS A 223 2.82 15.75 0.88
N ARG A 224 3.72 16.72 0.69
CA ARG A 224 4.38 16.99 -0.60
C ARG A 224 5.88 16.78 -0.47
N PHE A 225 6.47 16.11 -1.45
CA PHE A 225 7.89 15.74 -1.42
C PHE A 225 8.43 15.55 -2.85
N THR A 226 9.72 15.24 -2.97
CA THR A 226 10.36 14.93 -4.24
C THR A 226 11.06 13.58 -4.13
N ILE A 227 10.82 12.69 -5.08
CA ILE A 227 11.51 11.40 -5.22
C ILE A 227 12.14 11.37 -6.61
N ASP A 228 13.44 11.05 -6.66
CA ASP A 228 14.20 10.88 -7.90
C ASP A 228 14.03 12.08 -8.88
N GLY A 229 13.92 13.30 -8.33
CA GLY A 229 13.76 14.55 -9.10
C GLY A 229 12.31 14.92 -9.45
N HIS A 230 11.33 14.09 -9.12
CA HIS A 230 9.92 14.32 -9.44
C HIS A 230 9.12 14.80 -8.23
N PRO A 231 8.38 15.93 -8.33
CA PRO A 231 7.48 16.36 -7.28
C PRO A 231 6.28 15.41 -7.22
N LEU A 232 6.01 14.90 -6.03
CA LEU A 232 4.90 13.99 -5.73
C LEU A 232 4.20 14.45 -4.46
N GLY A 233 3.07 13.83 -4.15
CA GLY A 233 2.46 13.96 -2.85
C GLY A 233 1.80 12.68 -2.38
N VAL A 234 1.27 12.72 -1.16
CA VAL A 234 0.40 11.69 -0.61
C VAL A 234 -0.88 12.36 -0.12
N THR A 235 -2.01 11.75 -0.49
CA THR A 235 -3.28 11.98 0.18
C THR A 235 -3.41 10.91 1.25
N SER A 236 -3.67 11.32 2.50
CA SER A 236 -3.89 10.38 3.60
C SER A 236 -4.84 10.90 4.64
N PHE A 237 -5.72 10.05 5.15
CA PHE A 237 -6.69 10.39 6.20
C PHE A 237 -6.64 9.37 7.33
N ILE A 238 -6.86 9.84 8.56
CA ILE A 238 -7.04 9.02 9.76
C ILE A 238 -8.48 9.17 10.27
N GLN A 239 -9.00 8.15 10.93
CA GLN A 239 -10.36 8.13 11.47
C GLN A 239 -10.45 7.35 12.78
N PRO A 240 -11.53 7.51 13.55
CA PRO A 240 -11.82 6.65 14.69
C PRO A 240 -11.99 5.17 14.29
N CYS A 241 -11.51 4.27 15.14
CA CYS A 241 -11.61 2.82 14.96
C CYS A 241 -11.62 2.10 16.33
N ASP A 242 -11.68 0.77 16.32
CA ASP A 242 -11.63 -0.06 17.54
C ASP A 242 -10.33 0.12 18.37
N ALA A 243 -9.24 0.56 17.74
CA ALA A 243 -7.94 0.78 18.35
C ALA A 243 -7.65 2.28 18.63
N GLY A 244 -8.68 3.14 18.61
CA GLY A 244 -8.58 4.58 18.83
C GLY A 244 -8.59 5.36 17.52
N LYS A 245 -7.42 5.56 16.88
CA LYS A 245 -7.31 6.21 15.57
C LYS A 245 -6.55 5.31 14.59
N CYS A 246 -7.15 5.08 13.43
CA CYS A 246 -6.61 4.25 12.37
C CYS A 246 -6.48 5.02 11.08
N LEU A 247 -5.58 4.57 10.22
CA LEU A 247 -5.47 5.03 8.85
C LEU A 247 -6.73 4.62 8.09
N ALA A 248 -7.40 5.60 7.48
CA ALA A 248 -8.53 5.39 6.59
C ALA A 248 -8.06 5.18 5.14
N THR A 249 -7.07 5.95 4.70
CA THR A 249 -6.51 5.82 3.35
C THR A 249 -5.15 6.48 3.30
N ALA A 250 -4.26 5.99 2.44
CA ALA A 250 -3.03 6.65 2.05
C ALA A 250 -2.62 6.20 0.65
N TYR A 251 -2.39 7.14 -0.27
CA TYR A 251 -1.93 6.81 -1.61
C TYR A 251 -1.13 7.96 -2.24
N PRO A 252 -0.19 7.65 -3.14
CA PRO A 252 0.58 8.67 -3.84
C PRO A 252 -0.30 9.41 -4.86
N ILE A 253 0.05 10.67 -5.10
CA ILE A 253 -0.53 11.52 -6.14
C ILE A 253 0.60 12.13 -6.99
N ASN A 254 0.29 12.36 -8.27
CA ASN A 254 1.15 13.03 -9.24
C ASN A 254 0.60 14.40 -9.66
#